data_AF-A0A124I9H7-F1
#
_entry.id   AF-A0A124I9H7-F1
#
_cell.length_a   1.000
_cell.length_b   1.000
_cell.length_c   1.000
_cell.angle_alpha   90.00
_cell.angle_beta   90.00
_cell.angle_gamma   90.00
#
_symmetry.space_group_name_H-M   'P 1'
#
loop_
_entity.id
_entity.type
_entity.pdbx_description
1 polymer ?
#
loop_
_entity_poly.entity_id
_entity_poly.type
_entity_poly.pdbx_seq_one_letter_code
_entity_poly.pdbx_strand_id
1 'polypeptide(L)'
;MKNLRNMMAVLALPVIAATLGTSGVSSAAEAVPAQHSTLSPASATACPPAKGLRIKKASSDRVYLIGPNSRLYYIPSAADYEALWGSWDGIRTVSDGDMECFDPSTSLAGARLVKYPNDATVYIRVTGENVYRPIKDWNTFTNVYHFDPADIKTTNDIGAKGPVWD
;
A
#
# COMPACT_ATOMS: atom_id res chain seq x y z
N MET A 1 20.56 43.10 7.52
CA MET A 1 20.01 43.48 8.84
C MET A 1 19.29 42.26 9.42
N LYS A 2 19.62 41.91 10.66
CA LYS A 2 18.90 41.07 11.64
C LYS A 2 18.44 39.65 11.25
N ASN A 3 19.24 38.72 11.79
CA ASN A 3 18.92 37.34 12.16
C ASN A 3 17.57 37.19 12.89
N LEU A 4 16.85 36.08 12.66
CA LEU A 4 16.03 35.47 13.70
C LEU A 4 16.26 33.95 13.73
N ARG A 5 17.02 33.52 14.73
CA ARG A 5 16.99 32.17 15.31
C ARG A 5 15.77 32.11 16.23
N ASN A 6 15.04 31.00 16.24
CA ASN A 6 14.14 30.55 17.32
C ASN A 6 13.60 29.17 16.94
N MET A 7 13.40 28.19 17.82
CA MET A 7 13.82 27.96 19.21
C MET A 7 13.43 26.49 19.48
N MET A 8 14.28 25.77 20.21
CA MET A 8 14.03 24.44 20.77
C MET A 8 12.70 24.36 21.54
N ALA A 9 11.97 23.26 21.40
CA ALA A 9 11.02 22.80 22.41
C ALA A 9 11.25 21.31 22.68
N VAL A 10 11.98 21.05 23.76
CA VAL A 10 12.07 19.75 24.43
C VAL A 10 10.83 19.61 25.29
N LEU A 11 10.13 18.47 25.23
CA LEU A 11 9.13 18.09 26.24
C LEU A 11 9.11 16.58 26.45
N ALA A 12 9.11 16.22 27.74
CA ALA A 12 9.44 14.93 28.30
C ALA A 12 8.22 14.00 28.47
N LEU A 13 8.55 12.71 28.66
CA LEU A 13 7.71 11.52 28.91
C LEU A 13 6.74 11.63 30.11
N PRO A 14 5.74 10.72 30.18
CA PRO A 14 5.82 9.73 31.26
C PRO A 14 5.44 8.27 30.89
N VAL A 15 6.01 7.38 31.71
CA VAL A 15 5.86 5.92 31.82
C VAL A 15 4.55 5.55 32.54
N ILE A 16 3.79 4.55 32.08
CA ILE A 16 2.73 3.91 32.90
C ILE A 16 2.68 2.38 32.69
N ALA A 17 3.08 1.69 33.76
CA ALA A 17 2.68 0.42 34.39
C ALA A 17 2.22 -0.80 33.56
N ALA A 18 2.97 -1.90 33.73
CA ALA A 18 2.54 -3.27 33.45
C ALA A 18 1.76 -3.85 34.65
N THR A 19 0.61 -4.46 34.40
CA THR A 19 -0.13 -5.26 35.39
C THR A 19 0.08 -6.75 35.15
N LEU A 20 0.76 -7.41 36.09
CA LEU A 20 0.84 -8.85 36.23
C LEU A 20 -0.39 -9.34 37.01
N GLY A 21 -1.21 -10.19 36.39
CA GLY A 21 -2.28 -10.92 37.05
C GLY A 21 -1.92 -12.41 37.12
N THR A 22 -1.79 -12.94 38.32
CA THR A 22 -1.53 -14.35 38.62
C THR A 22 -2.81 -15.08 39.03
N SER A 23 -2.74 -16.43 39.03
CA SER A 23 -3.63 -17.44 39.65
C SER A 23 -5.02 -17.64 39.01
N GLY A 24 -5.52 -18.86 38.80
CA GLY A 24 -5.01 -20.19 39.15
C GLY A 24 -6.05 -21.30 38.85
N VAL A 25 -5.62 -22.51 39.23
CA VAL A 25 -6.31 -23.80 39.44
C VAL A 25 -6.86 -24.63 38.26
N SER A 26 -6.35 -25.87 38.22
CA SER A 26 -6.75 -27.02 37.40
C SER A 26 -8.18 -27.47 37.64
N SER A 27 -8.82 -28.05 36.62
CA SER A 27 -9.84 -29.07 36.82
C SER A 27 -9.88 -30.09 35.66
N ALA A 28 -9.84 -31.36 36.09
CA ALA A 28 -10.15 -32.66 35.50
C ALA A 28 -10.27 -32.87 33.97
N ALA A 29 -9.64 -33.97 33.54
CA ALA A 29 -9.84 -34.64 32.27
C ALA A 29 -11.21 -35.32 32.20
N GLU A 30 -11.92 -35.11 31.09
CA GLU A 30 -13.02 -35.96 30.65
C GLU A 30 -12.81 -36.29 29.17
N ALA A 31 -12.64 -37.58 28.88
CA ALA A 31 -12.46 -38.09 27.52
C ALA A 31 -13.81 -38.07 26.80
N VAL A 32 -13.95 -37.18 25.82
CA VAL A 32 -15.14 -37.05 24.97
C VAL A 32 -14.78 -37.56 23.56
N PRO A 33 -15.66 -38.36 22.93
CA PRO A 33 -15.34 -39.20 21.78
C PRO A 33 -14.85 -38.42 20.56
N ALA A 34 -14.01 -39.09 19.77
CA ALA A 34 -13.48 -38.64 18.49
C ALA A 34 -14.60 -38.08 17.59
N GLN A 35 -14.72 -36.76 17.57
CA GLN A 35 -15.52 -36.07 16.59
C GLN A 35 -14.78 -36.18 15.26
N HIS A 36 -15.39 -36.89 14.31
CA HIS A 36 -15.09 -36.71 12.90
C HIS A 36 -15.06 -35.21 12.62
N SER A 37 -13.86 -34.68 12.41
CA SER A 37 -13.67 -33.37 11.82
C SER A 37 -14.18 -33.49 10.39
N THR A 38 -15.47 -33.28 10.21
CA THR A 38 -15.99 -32.77 8.95
C THR A 38 -15.27 -31.43 8.80
N LEU A 39 -14.22 -31.44 7.99
CA LEU A 39 -13.60 -30.23 7.49
C LEU A 39 -14.74 -29.44 6.85
N SER A 40 -15.32 -28.51 7.62
CA SER A 40 -16.11 -27.44 7.04
C SER A 40 -15.22 -26.87 5.96
N PRO A 41 -15.66 -26.86 4.69
CA PRO A 41 -14.88 -26.19 3.67
C PRO A 41 -14.68 -24.78 4.18
N ALA A 42 -13.45 -24.43 4.54
CA ALA A 42 -13.07 -23.07 4.84
C ALA A 42 -13.63 -22.27 3.67
N SER A 43 -14.64 -21.45 3.94
CA SER A 43 -15.24 -20.62 2.90
C SER A 43 -14.08 -19.84 2.34
N ALA A 44 -13.69 -20.16 1.10
CA ALA A 44 -12.64 -19.46 0.39
C ALA A 44 -13.10 -18.01 0.39
N THR A 45 -12.50 -17.21 1.27
CA THR A 45 -12.86 -15.81 1.44
C THR A 45 -12.51 -15.19 0.10
N ALA A 46 -13.53 -14.79 -0.65
CA ALA A 46 -13.33 -14.23 -1.97
C ALA A 46 -12.36 -13.05 -1.83
N CYS A 47 -11.27 -13.12 -2.59
CA CYS A 47 -10.25 -12.09 -2.59
C CYS A 47 -10.89 -10.72 -2.84
N PRO A 48 -10.69 -9.73 -1.95
CA PRO A 48 -11.37 -8.46 -2.10
C PRO A 48 -10.92 -7.78 -3.40
N PRO A 49 -11.83 -7.54 -4.37
CA PRO A 49 -11.48 -6.82 -5.58
C PRO A 49 -11.34 -5.34 -5.19
N ALA A 50 -10.12 -4.84 -5.19
CA ALA A 50 -9.90 -3.48 -4.73
C ALA A 50 -8.71 -2.82 -5.42
N LYS A 51 -8.74 -2.81 -6.76
CA LYS A 51 -7.85 -1.97 -7.57
C LYS A 51 -7.81 -0.56 -6.98
N GLY A 52 -6.60 0.01 -6.91
CA GLY A 52 -6.39 1.34 -6.34
C GLY A 52 -6.15 1.37 -4.83
N LEU A 53 -6.45 0.29 -4.09
CA LEU A 53 -6.11 0.26 -2.67
C LEU A 53 -4.60 0.14 -2.45
N ARG A 54 -4.14 0.87 -1.43
CA ARG A 54 -2.78 0.80 -0.91
C ARG A 54 -2.83 0.00 0.37
N ILE A 55 -2.08 -1.09 0.43
CA ILE A 55 -2.16 -2.06 1.51
C ILE A 55 -0.78 -2.41 2.06
N LYS A 56 -0.74 -2.85 3.32
CA LYS A 56 0.43 -3.49 3.92
C LYS A 56 0.01 -4.71 4.73
N LYS A 57 0.93 -5.65 4.92
CA LYS A 57 0.71 -6.79 5.82
C LYS A 57 0.75 -6.35 7.27
N ALA A 58 0.04 -7.06 8.14
CA ALA A 58 0.18 -6.87 9.58
C ALA A 58 1.62 -7.17 10.05
N SER A 59 2.29 -8.14 9.43
CA SER A 59 3.65 -8.56 9.76
C SER A 59 4.77 -7.74 9.10
N SER A 60 4.45 -6.79 8.21
CA SER A 60 5.45 -6.12 7.38
C SER A 60 5.08 -4.68 7.03
N ASP A 61 6.05 -3.78 7.11
CA ASP A 61 5.86 -2.38 6.72
C ASP A 61 5.97 -2.11 5.21
N ARG A 62 6.11 -3.17 4.40
CA ARG A 62 6.08 -3.03 2.94
C ARG A 62 4.70 -2.63 2.47
N VAL A 63 4.64 -1.54 1.70
CA VAL A 63 3.41 -1.01 1.12
C VAL A 63 3.29 -1.47 -0.32
N TYR A 64 2.08 -1.84 -0.71
CA TYR A 64 1.74 -2.30 -2.05
C TYR A 64 0.53 -1.53 -2.56
N LEU A 65 0.51 -1.22 -3.84
CA LEU A 65 -0.66 -0.79 -4.58
C LEU A 65 -1.27 -2.00 -5.29
N ILE A 66 -2.57 -2.20 -5.17
CA ILE A 66 -3.30 -3.17 -6.00
C ILE A 66 -3.55 -2.51 -7.37
N GLY A 67 -2.82 -2.93 -8.38
CA GLY A 67 -2.92 -2.42 -9.74
C GLY A 67 -3.90 -3.18 -10.62
N PRO A 68 -3.79 -3.03 -11.95
CA PRO A 68 -4.60 -3.77 -12.92
C PRO A 68 -4.47 -5.28 -12.73
N ASN A 69 -5.55 -6.01 -13.03
CA ASN A 69 -5.63 -7.48 -12.90
C ASN A 69 -5.27 -8.01 -11.50
N SER A 70 -5.54 -7.23 -10.44
CA SER A 70 -5.23 -7.62 -9.05
C SER A 70 -3.74 -7.88 -8.79
N ARG A 71 -2.87 -7.24 -9.59
CA ARG A 71 -1.42 -7.37 -9.42
C ARG A 71 -0.89 -6.43 -8.36
N LEU A 72 -0.05 -6.94 -7.46
CA LEU A 72 0.61 -6.07 -6.47
C LEU A 72 1.73 -5.27 -7.11
N TYR A 73 1.83 -4.02 -6.70
CA TYR A 73 2.91 -3.12 -7.05
C TYR A 73 3.58 -2.63 -5.77
N TYR A 74 4.78 -3.13 -5.49
CA TYR A 74 5.55 -2.78 -4.31
C TYR A 74 6.07 -1.35 -4.39
N ILE A 75 5.86 -0.57 -3.33
CA ILE A 75 6.33 0.81 -3.22
C ILE A 75 7.52 0.82 -2.25
N PRO A 76 8.76 0.98 -2.75
CA PRO A 76 9.95 0.70 -1.94
C PRO A 76 10.35 1.82 -0.99
N SER A 77 9.80 3.03 -1.14
CA SER A 77 10.19 4.19 -0.34
C SER A 77 9.04 5.17 -0.11
N ALA A 78 9.16 5.96 0.96
CA ALA A 78 8.27 7.08 1.24
C ALA A 78 8.17 8.08 0.09
N ALA A 79 9.32 8.42 -0.50
CA ALA A 79 9.40 9.35 -1.62
C ALA A 79 8.66 8.85 -2.88
N ASP A 80 8.65 7.54 -3.13
CA ASP A 80 7.92 6.98 -4.28
C ASP A 80 6.41 6.96 -4.07
N TYR A 81 5.97 6.87 -2.82
CA TYR A 81 4.57 7.00 -2.45
C TYR A 81 4.10 8.45 -2.55
N GLU A 82 4.82 9.36 -1.89
CA GLU A 82 4.48 10.79 -1.88
C GLU A 82 4.48 11.37 -3.28
N ALA A 83 5.32 10.89 -4.20
CA ALA A 83 5.29 11.37 -5.58
C ALA A 83 4.08 10.88 -6.43
N LEU A 84 3.22 10.04 -5.85
CA LEU A 84 1.98 9.56 -6.47
C LEU A 84 0.72 10.07 -5.76
N TRP A 85 0.78 10.31 -4.44
CA TRP A 85 -0.40 10.66 -3.62
C TRP A 85 -0.23 11.94 -2.79
N GLY A 86 0.93 12.60 -2.82
CA GLY A 86 1.20 13.82 -2.05
C GLY A 86 1.39 13.64 -0.53
N SER A 87 0.77 12.62 0.07
CA SER A 87 0.84 12.33 1.52
C SER A 87 0.88 10.84 1.82
N TRP A 88 1.40 10.46 3.00
CA TRP A 88 1.50 9.07 3.46
C TRP A 88 0.23 8.60 4.19
N ASP A 89 -0.94 8.65 3.52
CA ASP A 89 -2.24 8.35 4.11
C ASP A 89 -2.96 7.17 3.43
N GLY A 90 -4.04 6.68 4.06
CA GLY A 90 -4.95 5.67 3.52
C GLY A 90 -4.31 4.38 2.98
N ILE A 91 -3.18 3.99 3.59
CA ILE A 91 -2.64 2.63 3.56
C ILE A 91 -3.49 1.78 4.53
N ARG A 92 -4.01 0.64 4.07
CA ARG A 92 -4.78 -0.29 4.90
C ARG A 92 -3.91 -1.46 5.32
N THR A 93 -3.96 -1.83 6.60
CA THR A 93 -3.37 -3.08 7.06
C THR A 93 -4.33 -4.23 6.77
N VAL A 94 -3.84 -5.27 6.10
CA VAL A 94 -4.58 -6.52 5.82
C VAL A 94 -3.92 -7.68 6.54
N SER A 95 -4.65 -8.80 6.69
CA SER A 95 -4.04 -10.02 7.23
C SER A 95 -3.02 -10.57 6.23
N ASP A 96 -2.07 -11.35 6.74
CA ASP A 96 -1.05 -11.97 5.87
C ASP A 96 -1.66 -12.95 4.87
N GLY A 97 -2.74 -13.66 5.24
CA GLY A 97 -3.46 -14.57 4.35
C GLY A 97 -4.20 -13.85 3.22
N ASP A 98 -4.70 -12.63 3.46
CA ASP A 98 -5.36 -11.84 2.42
C ASP A 98 -4.40 -11.44 1.29
N MET A 99 -3.09 -11.45 1.52
CA MET A 99 -2.10 -11.17 0.46
C MET A 99 -1.92 -12.31 -0.54
N GLU A 100 -2.29 -13.54 -0.17
CA GLU A 100 -2.17 -14.72 -1.05
C GLU A 100 -3.12 -14.64 -2.26
N CYS A 101 -4.10 -13.74 -2.18
CA CYS A 101 -5.07 -13.44 -3.22
C CYS A 101 -4.56 -12.71 -4.45
N PHE A 102 -3.33 -12.17 -4.40
CA PHE A 102 -2.84 -11.25 -5.41
C PHE A 102 -1.62 -11.79 -6.13
N ASP A 103 -1.47 -11.38 -7.40
CA ASP A 103 -0.33 -11.75 -8.22
C ASP A 103 0.99 -11.17 -7.67
N PRO A 104 2.13 -11.82 -7.97
CA PRO A 104 3.45 -11.43 -7.46
C PRO A 104 3.78 -9.96 -7.77
N SER A 105 4.46 -9.33 -6.81
CA SER A 105 4.66 -7.88 -6.82
C SER A 105 5.66 -7.42 -7.89
N THR A 106 5.40 -6.27 -8.52
CA THR A 106 6.39 -5.49 -9.28
C THR A 106 6.77 -4.23 -8.56
N SER A 107 8.04 -3.85 -8.62
CA SER A 107 8.51 -2.64 -7.95
C SER A 107 8.08 -1.37 -8.68
N LEU A 108 7.65 -0.37 -7.92
CA LEU A 108 7.42 1.01 -8.36
C LEU A 108 8.58 1.92 -7.91
N ALA A 109 9.80 1.41 -7.91
CA ALA A 109 10.99 2.19 -7.57
C ALA A 109 11.15 3.41 -8.48
N GLY A 110 11.22 4.60 -7.87
CA GLY A 110 11.32 5.86 -8.61
C GLY A 110 10.05 6.19 -9.39
N ALA A 111 8.88 5.72 -8.96
CA ALA A 111 7.61 6.00 -9.61
C ALA A 111 7.25 7.48 -9.52
N ARG A 112 6.82 8.08 -10.63
CA ARG A 112 6.39 9.49 -10.72
C ARG A 112 5.20 9.62 -11.66
N LEU A 113 4.31 10.56 -11.38
CA LEU A 113 3.25 10.95 -12.31
C LEU A 113 3.79 11.94 -13.33
N VAL A 114 3.64 11.62 -14.62
CA VAL A 114 4.13 12.48 -15.70
C VAL A 114 3.13 12.59 -16.85
N LYS A 115 3.21 13.68 -17.60
CA LYS A 115 2.50 13.87 -18.87
C LYS A 115 3.40 14.57 -19.90
N TYR A 116 3.03 14.50 -21.17
CA TYR A 116 3.69 15.31 -22.20
C TYR A 116 3.07 16.70 -22.29
N PRO A 117 3.80 17.72 -22.80
CA PRO A 117 3.28 19.09 -22.90
C PRO A 117 1.96 19.19 -23.67
N ASN A 118 1.80 18.38 -24.71
CA ASN A 118 0.67 18.42 -25.65
C ASN A 118 -0.17 17.12 -25.63
N ASP A 119 -0.04 16.31 -24.58
CA ASP A 119 -0.81 15.07 -24.39
C ASP A 119 -1.59 15.16 -23.08
N ALA A 120 -2.87 14.78 -23.13
CA ALA A 120 -3.72 14.69 -21.95
C ALA A 120 -3.47 13.41 -21.14
N THR A 121 -2.81 12.42 -21.73
CA THR A 121 -2.52 11.13 -21.10
C THR A 121 -1.50 11.31 -19.97
N VAL A 122 -1.86 10.85 -18.78
CA VAL A 122 -0.95 10.76 -17.64
C VAL A 122 -0.36 9.36 -17.57
N TYR A 123 0.92 9.28 -17.20
CA TYR A 123 1.67 8.04 -17.08
C TYR A 123 2.22 7.90 -15.67
N ILE A 124 2.30 6.67 -15.19
CA ILE A 124 3.22 6.30 -14.11
C ILE A 124 4.56 5.97 -14.77
N ARG A 125 5.56 6.82 -14.56
CA ARG A 125 6.95 6.56 -14.98
C ARG A 125 7.67 5.79 -13.88
N VAL A 126 8.14 4.58 -14.18
CA VAL A 126 8.95 3.78 -13.25
C VAL A 126 10.42 3.92 -13.65
N THR A 127 11.20 4.67 -12.86
CA THR A 127 12.59 5.03 -13.21
C THR A 127 13.49 3.79 -13.33
N GLY A 128 13.36 2.81 -12.44
CA GLY A 128 14.20 1.60 -12.47
C GLY A 128 14.03 0.73 -13.72
N GLU A 129 12.85 0.77 -14.34
CA GLU A 129 12.54 0.01 -15.55
C GLU A 129 12.57 0.88 -16.81
N ASN A 130 12.63 2.21 -16.66
CA ASN A 130 12.38 3.20 -17.71
C ASN A 130 11.08 2.95 -18.50
N VAL A 131 10.03 2.53 -17.80
CA VAL A 131 8.72 2.20 -18.37
C VAL A 131 7.70 3.28 -18.02
N TYR A 132 6.90 3.66 -19.01
CA TYR A 132 5.79 4.61 -18.91
C TYR A 132 4.47 3.84 -19.02
N ARG A 133 3.70 3.80 -17.95
CA ARG A 133 2.45 3.04 -17.87
C ARG A 133 1.27 4.02 -18.00
N PRO A 134 0.58 4.08 -19.16
CA PRO A 134 -0.50 5.05 -19.36
C PRO A 134 -1.68 4.76 -18.45
N ILE A 135 -2.27 5.79 -17.88
CA ILE A 135 -3.52 5.72 -17.12
C ILE A 135 -4.67 5.96 -18.08
N LYS A 136 -5.64 5.04 -18.10
CA LYS A 136 -6.70 4.96 -19.12
C LYS A 136 -7.46 6.28 -19.29
N ASP A 137 -7.90 6.85 -18.18
CA ASP A 137 -8.68 8.08 -18.16
C ASP A 137 -8.57 8.76 -16.78
N TRP A 138 -9.11 9.98 -16.70
CA TRP A 138 -9.06 10.78 -15.48
C TRP A 138 -9.87 10.17 -14.33
N ASN A 139 -10.93 9.41 -14.63
CA ASN A 139 -11.71 8.72 -13.60
C ASN A 139 -10.88 7.59 -12.97
N THR A 140 -10.14 6.81 -13.76
CA THR A 140 -9.18 5.84 -13.24
C THR A 140 -8.10 6.53 -12.41
N PHE A 141 -7.61 7.70 -12.85
CA PHE A 141 -6.62 8.47 -12.10
C PHE A 141 -7.13 8.92 -10.71
N THR A 142 -8.27 9.63 -10.63
CA THR A 142 -8.74 10.25 -9.37
C THR A 142 -9.60 9.34 -8.51
N ASN A 143 -10.42 8.48 -9.11
CA ASN A 143 -11.48 7.75 -8.41
C ASN A 143 -11.13 6.28 -8.17
N VAL A 144 -10.25 5.69 -8.99
CA VAL A 144 -9.76 4.33 -8.76
C VAL A 144 -8.46 4.39 -7.97
N TYR A 145 -7.42 5.01 -8.53
CA TYR A 145 -6.09 5.01 -7.90
C TYR A 145 -5.85 6.17 -6.93
N HIS A 146 -6.75 7.15 -6.90
CA HIS A 146 -6.68 8.33 -6.02
C HIS A 146 -5.36 9.09 -6.11
N PHE A 147 -4.71 9.07 -7.27
CA PHE A 147 -3.45 9.80 -7.49
C PHE A 147 -3.66 11.31 -7.34
N ASP A 148 -2.63 12.01 -6.89
CA ASP A 148 -2.70 13.47 -6.71
C ASP A 148 -2.39 14.19 -8.04
N PRO A 149 -3.34 14.99 -8.59
CA PRO A 149 -3.10 15.82 -9.76
C PRO A 149 -1.91 16.80 -9.61
N ALA A 150 -1.62 17.27 -8.39
CA ALA A 150 -0.55 18.23 -8.12
C ALA A 150 0.86 17.65 -8.33
N ASP A 151 0.98 16.32 -8.28
CA ASP A 151 2.25 15.62 -8.46
C ASP A 151 2.59 15.34 -9.93
N ILE A 152 1.66 15.59 -10.86
CA ILE A 152 1.91 15.42 -12.29
C ILE A 152 3.00 16.41 -12.75
N LYS A 153 4.10 15.89 -13.30
CA LYS A 153 5.16 16.68 -13.93
C LYS A 153 5.10 16.59 -15.46
N THR A 154 5.52 17.65 -16.14
CA THR A 154 5.65 17.62 -17.60
C THR A 154 7.02 17.05 -17.99
N THR A 155 7.07 16.14 -18.96
CA THR A 155 8.30 15.53 -19.48
C THR A 155 8.35 15.54 -21.01
N ASN A 156 9.55 15.58 -21.59
CA ASN A 156 9.80 15.43 -23.03
C ASN A 156 10.40 14.06 -23.38
N ASP A 157 10.61 13.19 -22.38
CA ASP A 157 11.22 11.88 -22.55
C ASP A 157 10.16 10.80 -22.83
N ILE A 158 10.37 10.02 -23.89
CA ILE A 158 9.54 8.87 -24.28
C ILE A 158 10.32 7.56 -24.05
N GLY A 159 10.15 6.96 -22.87
CA GLY A 159 10.65 5.61 -22.63
C GLY A 159 9.75 4.52 -23.23
N ALA A 160 10.00 3.27 -22.85
CA ALA A 160 9.17 2.15 -23.30
C ALA A 160 7.75 2.26 -22.72
N LYS A 161 6.73 2.03 -23.55
CA LYS A 161 5.33 2.01 -23.08
C LYS A 161 5.02 0.66 -22.43
N GLY A 162 4.59 0.72 -21.18
CA GLY A 162 4.10 -0.43 -20.43
C GLY A 162 2.59 -0.67 -20.61
N PRO A 163 2.02 -1.62 -19.85
CA PRO A 163 0.59 -1.88 -19.86
C PRO A 163 -0.22 -0.66 -19.38
N VAL A 164 -1.43 -0.54 -19.92
CA VAL A 164 -2.41 0.49 -19.52
C VAL A 164 -2.94 0.17 -18.12
N TRP A 165 -3.14 1.22 -17.32
CA TRP A 165 -3.77 1.16 -16.02
C TRP A 165 -5.24 1.56 -16.15
N ASP A 166 -6.13 0.57 -16.06
CA ASP A 166 -7.58 0.69 -16.20
C ASP A 166 -8.32 0.53 -14.86
#